data_AF-A0A4Q4MVX1-F1
#
_entry.id   AF-A0A4Q4MVX1-F1
#
_cell.length_a   1.000
_cell.length_b   1.000
_cell.length_c   1.000
_cell.angle_alpha   90.00
_cell.angle_beta   90.00
_cell.angle_gamma   90.00
#
_symmetry.space_group_name_H-M   'P 1'
#
loop_
_entity.id
_entity.type
_entity.pdbx_description
1 polymer ?
#
loop_
_entity_poly.entity_id
_entity_poly.type
_entity_poly.pdbx_seq_one_letter_code
_entity_poly.pdbx_strand_id
1 'polypeptide(L)'
;MKLLDLPTELIERIIGFFVRDTGPLYVSDYRLVCKLFAHEIQEEILKRQPLIVYSTDELRLSSPVNRHIFIATDNARFEKLFTQHGGTIISHEVFRRQKAPLPIVEYLRKLVNALLELEKGQFADDLQKRYTIQICTALSSVYYKQLRWRLFLRDYSEIREPDIADDLPAALAATGKLQELLDLVSGNPDRLKESCSCLSSPLEAAAACDQVHIVKTILDIFSTHNFETDKMSQHFWPYRNDAIHKRVKRSGLTAAIRKGAKESGNILLDKCFPSTRPNRSSWTQLTKEVARYTDKGFMKRVLEAPKYNVGKRRGLEKIDAVQVLKEGSCSVLRAVIQDGYLDPNEAICDVTPLALVVNFHRYDLARVLIQHGAYVDGVPDTGKPVTALWHAARAGYRGYGDDALPGVKFLIRHGADPDFGGDWRSPLQAVEGLWPDVQYLLRQAKDHGLDVALSPETWRKYEERPVRDTPVVVDQNSSCGVSERIRLWESDQE
;
A
#
# COMPACT_ATOMS: atom_id res chain seq x y z
N MET A 1 -13.18 -18.87 31.19
CA MET A 1 -13.04 -17.40 31.11
C MET A 1 -13.11 -16.99 29.66
N LYS A 2 -13.89 -15.97 29.34
CA LYS A 2 -13.80 -15.32 28.03
C LYS A 2 -12.53 -14.46 28.02
N LEU A 3 -11.91 -14.26 26.85
CA LEU A 3 -10.66 -13.49 26.70
C LEU A 3 -10.78 -12.06 27.27
N LEU A 4 -11.98 -11.50 27.28
CA LEU A 4 -12.30 -10.17 27.81
C LEU A 4 -12.43 -10.12 29.34
N ASP A 5 -12.45 -11.27 30.02
CA ASP A 5 -12.53 -11.35 31.48
C ASP A 5 -11.12 -11.32 32.12
N LEU A 6 -10.06 -11.23 31.30
CA LEU A 6 -8.68 -11.20 31.76
C LEU A 6 -8.26 -9.77 32.16
N PRO A 7 -7.42 -9.62 33.21
CA PRO A 7 -6.70 -8.38 33.48
C PRO A 7 -5.92 -7.89 32.26
N THR A 8 -5.80 -6.56 32.13
CA THR A 8 -5.17 -5.91 30.97
C THR A 8 -3.73 -6.37 30.78
N GLU A 9 -2.99 -6.59 31.86
CA GLU A 9 -1.60 -7.05 31.85
C GLU A 9 -1.45 -8.47 31.28
N LEU A 10 -2.43 -9.34 31.50
CA LEU A 10 -2.45 -10.68 30.90
C LEU A 10 -2.79 -10.60 29.42
N ILE A 11 -3.72 -9.71 29.04
CA ILE A 11 -4.07 -9.46 27.64
C ILE A 11 -2.84 -8.94 26.88
N GLU A 12 -2.12 -7.97 27.41
CA GLU A 12 -0.88 -7.44 26.84
C GLU A 12 0.16 -8.53 26.61
N ARG A 13 0.40 -9.40 27.62
CA ARG A 13 1.35 -10.51 27.50
C ARG A 13 0.93 -11.52 26.44
N ILE A 14 -0.34 -11.92 26.43
CA ILE A 14 -0.88 -12.84 25.43
C ILE A 14 -0.70 -12.28 24.03
N ILE A 15 -0.98 -10.98 23.84
CA ILE A 15 -0.83 -10.30 22.56
C ILE A 15 0.65 -10.21 22.18
N GLY A 16 1.55 -9.90 23.11
CA GLY A 16 2.99 -9.90 22.86
C GLY A 16 3.51 -11.25 22.37
N PHE A 17 3.10 -12.36 23.00
CA PHE A 17 3.42 -13.70 22.53
C PHE A 17 2.81 -14.00 21.16
N PHE A 18 1.53 -13.65 20.97
CA PHE A 18 0.82 -13.88 19.72
C PHE A 18 1.43 -13.13 18.53
N VAL A 19 1.80 -11.85 18.71
CA VAL A 19 2.47 -11.03 17.70
C VAL A 19 3.85 -11.59 17.37
N ARG A 20 4.60 -12.08 18.37
CA ARG A 20 5.92 -12.68 18.17
C ARG A 20 5.85 -13.99 17.38
N ASP A 21 4.86 -14.84 17.66
CA ASP A 21 4.68 -16.13 17.00
C ASP A 21 4.14 -15.98 15.56
N THR A 22 3.13 -15.11 15.40
CA THR A 22 2.50 -14.87 14.10
C THR A 22 3.37 -14.01 13.18
N GLY A 23 4.15 -13.10 13.77
CA GLY A 23 4.91 -12.06 13.08
C GLY A 23 4.13 -10.75 12.95
N PRO A 24 4.77 -9.59 13.17
CA PRO A 24 4.08 -8.30 13.27
C PRO A 24 3.48 -7.81 11.94
N LEU A 25 3.94 -8.34 10.79
CA LEU A 25 3.36 -8.04 9.47
C LEU A 25 2.05 -8.80 9.19
N TYR A 26 1.81 -9.91 9.90
CA TYR A 26 0.68 -10.82 9.65
C TYR A 26 -0.42 -10.68 10.69
N VAL A 27 -0.05 -10.36 11.93
CA VAL A 27 -0.97 -10.32 13.06
C VAL A 27 -2.12 -9.30 12.91
N SER A 28 -1.98 -8.32 12.02
CA SER A 28 -3.04 -7.32 11.77
C SER A 28 -4.34 -7.91 11.24
N ASP A 29 -4.29 -9.11 10.63
CA ASP A 29 -5.47 -9.79 10.10
C ASP A 29 -6.40 -10.30 11.21
N TYR A 30 -5.88 -10.41 12.44
CA TYR A 30 -6.59 -10.89 13.62
C TYR A 30 -7.19 -9.76 14.48
N ARG A 31 -7.07 -8.50 14.04
CA ARG A 31 -7.61 -7.33 14.77
C ARG A 31 -9.14 -7.31 14.84
N LEU A 32 -9.83 -8.16 14.07
CA LEU A 32 -11.29 -8.16 13.95
C LEU A 32 -12.03 -8.79 15.15
N VAL A 33 -11.31 -9.27 16.17
CA VAL A 33 -11.92 -9.91 17.35
C VAL A 33 -12.68 -8.90 18.21
N CYS A 34 -12.03 -7.80 18.63
CA CYS A 34 -12.67 -6.70 19.37
C CYS A 34 -11.80 -5.43 19.36
N LYS A 35 -12.36 -4.29 19.80
CA LYS A 35 -11.65 -3.00 19.82
C LYS A 35 -10.42 -3.00 20.72
N LEU A 36 -10.50 -3.60 21.91
CA LEU A 36 -9.38 -3.70 22.84
C LEU A 36 -8.23 -4.51 22.23
N PHE A 37 -8.55 -5.66 21.64
CA PHE A 37 -7.59 -6.53 20.98
C PHE A 37 -6.94 -5.84 19.76
N ALA A 38 -7.73 -5.10 18.97
CA ALA A 38 -7.21 -4.30 17.87
C ALA A 38 -6.22 -3.22 18.33
N HIS A 39 -6.55 -2.53 19.44
CA HIS A 39 -5.71 -1.49 20.02
C HIS A 39 -4.39 -2.06 20.54
N GLU A 40 -4.44 -3.11 21.35
CA GLU A 40 -3.22 -3.73 21.91
C GLU A 40 -2.33 -4.34 20.83
N ILE A 41 -2.90 -5.00 19.80
CA ILE A 41 -2.10 -5.46 18.65
C ILE A 41 -1.41 -4.27 17.98
N GLN A 42 -2.11 -3.14 17.84
CA GLN A 42 -1.54 -1.96 17.23
C GLN A 42 -0.40 -1.38 18.08
N GLU A 43 -0.60 -1.21 19.39
CA GLU A 43 0.45 -0.74 20.31
C GLU A 43 1.66 -1.68 20.33
N GLU A 44 1.42 -2.99 20.34
CA GLU A 44 2.47 -4.01 20.34
C GLU A 44 3.35 -3.91 19.09
N ILE A 45 2.74 -3.86 17.91
CA ILE A 45 3.45 -3.68 16.63
C ILE A 45 4.18 -2.33 16.64
N LEU A 46 3.47 -1.23 16.90
CA LEU A 46 4.03 0.10 16.66
C LEU A 46 5.14 0.50 17.63
N LYS A 47 5.15 -0.05 18.85
CA LYS A 47 6.02 0.46 19.94
C LYS A 47 6.83 -0.60 20.67
N ARG A 48 6.32 -1.83 20.83
CA ARG A 48 6.90 -2.83 21.75
C ARG A 48 7.75 -3.90 21.04
N GLN A 49 7.40 -4.28 19.81
CA GLN A 49 8.18 -5.24 19.02
C GLN A 49 9.52 -4.66 18.57
N PRO A 50 10.64 -5.41 18.66
CA PRO A 50 11.95 -4.94 18.20
C PRO A 50 12.01 -4.84 16.68
N LEU A 51 12.81 -3.93 16.14
CA LEU A 51 12.78 -3.65 14.70
C LEU A 51 13.16 -4.88 13.86
N ILE A 52 14.05 -5.73 14.36
CA ILE A 52 14.51 -6.93 13.66
C ILE A 52 13.39 -7.95 13.35
N VAL A 53 12.29 -7.96 14.12
CA VAL A 53 11.17 -8.91 13.85
C VAL A 53 10.34 -8.53 12.61
N TYR A 54 10.58 -7.37 12.03
CA TYR A 54 10.00 -6.95 10.74
C TYR A 54 10.84 -7.37 9.53
N SER A 55 12.01 -7.97 9.76
CA SER A 55 12.82 -8.57 8.71
C SER A 55 12.15 -9.82 8.14
N THR A 56 12.57 -10.22 6.95
CA THR A 56 11.97 -11.36 6.25
C THR A 56 12.26 -12.63 7.03
N ASP A 57 11.22 -13.39 7.38
CA ASP A 57 11.38 -14.64 8.12
C ASP A 57 12.05 -15.70 7.22
N GLU A 58 13.35 -15.90 7.40
CA GLU A 58 14.14 -16.90 6.66
C GLU A 58 13.67 -18.34 6.93
N LEU A 59 13.05 -18.61 8.09
CA LEU A 59 12.53 -19.94 8.41
C LEU A 59 11.28 -20.26 7.57
N ARG A 60 10.46 -19.26 7.24
CA ARG A 60 9.30 -19.41 6.34
C ARG A 60 9.69 -19.50 4.86
N LEU A 61 10.88 -19.00 4.49
CA LEU A 61 11.44 -19.11 3.14
C LEU A 61 12.00 -20.51 2.81
N SER A 62 12.06 -21.42 3.80
CA SER A 62 12.62 -22.77 3.65
C SER A 62 11.79 -23.71 2.74
N SER A 63 10.49 -23.42 2.52
CA SER A 63 9.65 -24.14 1.55
C SER A 63 9.83 -23.59 0.13
N PRO A 64 10.44 -24.33 -0.81
CA PRO A 64 10.77 -23.81 -2.15
C PRO A 64 9.55 -23.48 -3.00
N VAL A 65 8.43 -24.17 -2.76
CA VAL A 65 7.24 -24.16 -3.63
C VAL A 65 6.53 -22.80 -3.61
N ASN A 66 6.57 -22.08 -2.49
CA ASN A 66 5.84 -20.82 -2.29
C ASN A 66 6.74 -19.61 -1.99
N ARG A 67 8.07 -19.73 -2.15
CA ARG A 67 9.04 -18.71 -1.75
C ARG A 67 8.78 -17.34 -2.40
N HIS A 68 8.53 -17.31 -3.70
CA HIS A 68 8.28 -16.07 -4.44
C HIS A 68 6.97 -15.37 -4.00
N ILE A 69 5.94 -16.15 -3.68
CA ILE A 69 4.64 -15.66 -3.19
C ILE A 69 4.78 -15.05 -1.80
N PHE A 70 5.50 -15.75 -0.92
CA PHE A 70 5.76 -15.27 0.43
C PHE A 70 6.51 -13.93 0.40
N ILE A 71 7.56 -13.81 -0.42
CA ILE A 71 8.32 -12.57 -0.58
C ILE A 71 7.43 -11.43 -1.09
N ALA A 72 6.55 -11.68 -2.07
CA ALA A 72 5.66 -10.64 -2.60
C ALA A 72 4.66 -10.16 -1.53
N THR A 73 4.06 -11.09 -0.79
CA THR A 73 3.08 -10.81 0.27
C THR A 73 3.73 -10.07 1.44
N ASP A 74 4.89 -10.52 1.89
CA ASP A 74 5.66 -9.91 2.98
C ASP A 74 6.07 -8.47 2.63
N ASN A 75 6.57 -8.25 1.41
CA ASN A 75 6.90 -6.92 0.91
C ASN A 75 5.70 -5.97 0.88
N ALA A 76 4.54 -6.44 0.42
CA ALA A 76 3.32 -5.62 0.37
C ALA A 76 2.83 -5.24 1.79
N ARG A 77 2.90 -6.17 2.75
CA ARG A 77 2.56 -5.93 4.16
C ARG A 77 3.53 -4.96 4.80
N PHE A 78 4.84 -5.15 4.57
CA PHE A 78 5.88 -4.25 5.03
C PHE A 78 5.68 -2.83 4.50
N GLU A 79 5.48 -2.69 3.18
CA GLU A 79 5.22 -1.40 2.55
C GLU A 79 4.03 -0.69 3.20
N LYS A 80 2.89 -1.39 3.33
CA LYS A 80 1.66 -0.83 3.90
C LYS A 80 1.91 -0.32 5.33
N LEU A 81 2.55 -1.13 6.17
CA LEU A 81 2.81 -0.78 7.56
C LEU A 81 3.81 0.38 7.69
N PHE A 82 4.96 0.31 7.02
CA PHE A 82 6.03 1.31 7.17
C PHE A 82 5.73 2.62 6.45
N THR A 83 4.90 2.60 5.41
CA THR A 83 4.42 3.84 4.80
C THR A 83 3.61 4.65 5.81
N GLN A 84 2.68 4.02 6.53
CA GLN A 84 1.82 4.68 7.51
C GLN A 84 2.51 4.96 8.85
N HIS A 85 3.29 4.01 9.34
CA HIS A 85 3.75 3.99 10.72
C HIS A 85 5.27 3.80 10.88
N GLY A 86 6.03 3.80 9.79
CA GLY A 86 7.48 3.58 9.84
C GLY A 86 8.21 4.58 10.72
N GLY A 87 7.80 5.87 10.71
CA GLY A 87 8.37 6.88 11.60
C GLY A 87 8.22 6.53 13.08
N THR A 88 7.02 6.11 13.48
CA THR A 88 6.73 5.66 14.86
C THR A 88 7.55 4.43 15.22
N ILE A 89 7.50 3.38 14.39
CA ILE A 89 8.18 2.10 14.64
C ILE A 89 9.70 2.33 14.82
N ILE A 90 10.33 3.03 13.87
CA ILE A 90 11.76 3.28 13.89
C ILE A 90 12.13 4.19 15.07
N SER A 91 11.34 5.24 15.36
CA SER A 91 11.63 6.14 16.49
C SER A 91 11.60 5.41 17.85
N HIS A 92 10.65 4.50 18.06
CA HIS A 92 10.60 3.68 19.26
C HIS A 92 11.82 2.76 19.38
N GLU A 93 12.32 2.24 18.26
CA GLU A 93 13.56 1.48 18.26
C GLU A 93 14.78 2.35 18.63
N VAL A 94 14.83 3.58 18.12
CA VAL A 94 15.87 4.55 18.46
C VAL A 94 15.91 4.85 19.97
N PHE A 95 14.76 4.95 20.63
CA PHE A 95 14.69 5.14 22.09
C PHE A 95 14.93 3.86 22.91
N ARG A 96 14.85 2.69 22.28
CA ARG A 96 15.00 1.42 22.99
C ARG A 96 16.43 1.25 23.48
N ARG A 97 16.59 0.96 24.78
CA ARG A 97 17.87 0.56 25.37
C ARG A 97 18.22 -0.85 24.88
N GLN A 98 19.30 -0.97 24.13
CA GLN A 98 19.76 -2.25 23.56
C GLN A 98 21.26 -2.40 23.80
N LYS A 99 21.72 -3.63 24.01
CA LYS A 99 23.15 -3.94 24.17
C LYS A 99 23.92 -3.86 22.84
N ALA A 100 23.26 -4.21 21.73
CA ALA A 100 23.81 -4.19 20.38
C ALA A 100 22.71 -3.71 19.41
N PRO A 101 22.50 -2.39 19.28
CA PRO A 101 21.50 -1.85 18.36
C PRO A 101 21.89 -2.13 16.90
N LEU A 102 20.90 -2.07 16.00
CA LEU A 102 21.16 -2.13 14.55
C LEU A 102 22.01 -0.91 14.12
N PRO A 103 22.91 -1.04 13.14
CA PRO A 103 23.78 0.07 12.71
C PRO A 103 22.99 1.32 12.30
N ILE A 104 21.88 1.16 11.59
CA ILE A 104 20.98 2.27 11.24
C ILE A 104 20.42 3.00 12.47
N VAL A 105 20.18 2.30 13.58
CA VAL A 105 19.68 2.90 14.82
C VAL A 105 20.77 3.76 15.47
N GLU A 106 22.02 3.30 15.48
CA GLU A 106 23.14 4.11 15.96
C GLU A 106 23.37 5.34 15.09
N TYR A 107 23.33 5.15 13.76
CA TYR A 107 23.43 6.25 12.81
C TYR A 107 22.37 7.33 13.05
N LEU A 108 21.10 6.94 13.22
CA LEU A 108 20.01 7.88 13.51
C LEU A 108 20.23 8.62 14.84
N ARG A 109 20.76 7.96 15.88
CA ARG A 109 21.12 8.63 17.14
C ARG A 109 22.20 9.67 16.93
N LYS A 110 23.26 9.34 16.18
CA LYS A 110 24.36 10.27 15.85
C LYS A 110 23.83 11.48 15.08
N LEU A 111 22.97 11.26 14.08
CA LEU A 111 22.37 12.31 13.27
C LEU A 111 21.45 13.24 14.10
N VAL A 112 20.62 12.68 14.99
CA VAL A 112 19.80 13.48 15.92
C VAL A 112 20.69 14.31 16.85
N ASN A 113 21.75 13.74 17.39
CA ASN A 113 22.67 14.47 18.27
C ASN A 113 23.36 15.61 17.53
N ALA A 114 23.81 15.40 16.29
CA ALA A 114 24.41 16.45 15.47
C ALA A 114 23.44 17.63 15.23
N LEU A 115 22.14 17.37 15.05
CA LEU A 115 21.14 18.43 14.96
C LEU A 115 20.93 19.16 16.30
N LEU A 116 20.93 18.42 17.41
CA LEU A 116 20.81 19.02 18.73
C LEU A 116 22.01 19.94 19.01
N GLU A 117 23.23 19.56 18.64
CA GLU A 117 24.41 20.42 18.82
C GLU A 117 24.30 21.79 18.13
N LEU A 118 23.43 21.94 17.12
CA LEU A 118 23.15 23.21 16.46
C LEU A 118 22.19 24.12 17.25
N GLU A 119 21.47 23.60 18.25
CA GLU A 119 20.57 24.41 19.08
C GLU A 119 21.36 25.28 20.06
N LYS A 120 20.96 26.55 20.14
CA LYS A 120 21.44 27.48 21.16
C LYS A 120 20.54 27.36 22.39
N GLY A 121 20.94 26.60 23.42
CA GLY A 121 20.23 26.57 24.71
C GLY A 121 20.24 25.23 25.44
N GLN A 122 19.48 25.12 26.53
CA GLN A 122 19.28 23.85 27.23
C GLN A 122 18.34 22.93 26.45
N PHE A 123 18.78 21.69 26.27
CA PHE A 123 18.04 20.64 25.58
C PHE A 123 16.92 20.09 26.45
N ALA A 124 15.68 20.19 25.96
CA ALA A 124 14.56 19.45 26.54
C ALA A 124 14.47 18.07 25.88
N ASP A 125 14.24 17.02 26.67
CA ASP A 125 14.00 15.64 26.19
C ASP A 125 12.90 15.57 25.11
N ASP A 126 11.95 16.50 25.18
CA ASP A 126 10.85 16.61 24.22
C ASP A 126 11.30 17.12 22.84
N LEU A 127 12.40 17.85 22.74
CA LEU A 127 12.98 18.25 21.46
C LEU A 127 13.65 17.06 20.77
N GLN A 128 14.46 16.28 21.51
CA GLN A 128 15.08 15.05 20.99
C GLN A 128 14.02 14.07 20.48
N LYS A 129 12.92 13.90 21.24
CA LYS A 129 11.78 13.08 20.81
C LYS A 129 11.19 13.55 19.48
N ARG A 130 10.91 14.84 19.36
CA ARG A 130 10.37 15.43 18.12
C ARG A 130 11.30 15.24 16.92
N TYR A 131 12.58 15.54 17.06
CA TYR A 131 13.55 15.38 15.97
C TYR A 131 13.72 13.93 15.55
N THR A 132 13.80 13.02 16.51
CA THR A 132 13.86 11.58 16.22
C THR A 132 12.65 11.13 15.40
N ILE A 133 11.43 11.53 15.79
CA ILE A 133 10.20 11.17 15.07
C ILE A 133 10.21 11.75 13.64
N GLN A 134 10.59 13.01 13.48
CA GLN A 134 10.64 13.68 12.17
C GLN A 134 11.66 13.04 11.23
N ILE A 135 12.89 12.80 11.70
CA ILE A 135 13.94 12.14 10.91
C ILE A 135 13.51 10.70 10.54
N CYS A 136 12.93 9.95 11.48
CA CYS A 136 12.41 8.61 11.18
C CYS A 136 11.23 8.64 10.20
N THR A 137 10.41 9.70 10.23
CA THR A 137 9.33 9.93 9.27
C THR A 137 9.87 10.21 7.88
N ALA A 138 10.89 11.06 7.78
CA ALA A 138 11.62 11.32 6.53
C ALA A 138 12.27 10.05 5.98
N LEU A 139 13.00 9.29 6.82
CA LEU A 139 13.60 8.01 6.45
C LEU A 139 12.56 7.04 5.90
N SER A 140 11.40 6.93 6.55
CA SER A 140 10.34 6.01 6.12
C SER A 140 9.52 6.50 4.92
N SER A 141 9.80 7.69 4.37
CA SER A 141 9.13 8.25 3.18
C SER A 141 9.72 7.75 1.86
N VAL A 142 10.95 7.19 1.91
CA VAL A 142 11.63 6.59 0.76
C VAL A 142 10.90 5.36 0.25
N TYR A 143 11.26 4.90 -0.95
CA TYR A 143 10.66 3.70 -1.53
C TYR A 143 10.89 2.47 -0.63
N TYR A 144 9.83 1.70 -0.35
CA TYR A 144 9.85 0.67 0.69
C TYR A 144 10.94 -0.40 0.51
N LYS A 145 11.31 -0.76 -0.73
CA LYS A 145 12.40 -1.72 -0.97
C LYS A 145 13.74 -1.17 -0.50
N GLN A 146 13.99 0.12 -0.77
CA GLN A 146 15.19 0.81 -0.30
C GLN A 146 15.17 0.94 1.23
N LEU A 147 14.02 1.31 1.82
CA LEU A 147 13.85 1.35 3.27
C LEU A 147 14.17 -0.02 3.90
N ARG A 148 13.53 -1.08 3.40
CA ARG A 148 13.70 -2.44 3.93
C ARG A 148 15.14 -2.90 3.83
N TRP A 149 15.78 -2.67 2.69
CA TRP A 149 17.21 -2.94 2.48
C TRP A 149 18.07 -2.18 3.50
N ARG A 150 17.81 -0.88 3.70
CA ARG A 150 18.53 -0.04 4.68
C ARG A 150 18.30 -0.43 6.14
N LEU A 151 17.17 -1.06 6.49
CA LEU A 151 16.87 -1.45 7.87
C LEU A 151 17.48 -2.80 8.27
N PHE A 152 17.60 -3.75 7.32
CA PHE A 152 17.85 -5.16 7.63
C PHE A 152 19.03 -5.80 6.88
N LEU A 153 19.88 -5.00 6.25
CA LEU A 153 21.14 -5.49 5.72
C LEU A 153 21.98 -6.13 6.82
N ARG A 154 22.34 -7.41 6.66
CA ARG A 154 23.07 -8.18 7.67
C ARG A 154 24.56 -7.84 7.72
N ASP A 155 25.12 -7.39 6.61
CA ASP A 155 26.55 -7.06 6.50
C ASP A 155 26.71 -5.58 6.14
N TYR A 156 26.86 -4.75 7.18
CA TYR A 156 27.31 -3.36 7.01
C TYR A 156 28.83 -3.27 6.93
N SER A 157 29.56 -4.37 7.12
CA SER A 157 31.03 -4.36 7.05
C SER A 157 31.57 -3.95 5.67
N GLU A 158 30.79 -4.17 4.61
CA GLU A 158 31.12 -3.77 3.23
C GLU A 158 30.50 -2.42 2.81
N ILE A 159 29.58 -1.86 3.60
CA ILE A 159 28.91 -0.58 3.30
C ILE A 159 29.53 0.49 4.20
N ARG A 160 30.31 1.39 3.61
CA ARG A 160 30.79 2.60 4.30
C ARG A 160 29.59 3.30 4.93
N GLU A 161 29.57 3.41 6.27
CA GLU A 161 28.55 4.20 6.96
C GLU A 161 28.53 5.60 6.33
N PRO A 162 27.35 6.09 5.95
CA PRO A 162 27.27 7.40 5.32
C PRO A 162 27.70 8.48 6.30
N ASP A 163 28.25 9.57 5.78
CA ASP A 163 28.61 10.70 6.62
C ASP A 163 27.31 11.36 7.14
N ILE A 164 27.36 11.86 8.38
CA ILE A 164 26.27 12.68 8.92
C ILE A 164 26.06 13.90 8.03
N ALA A 165 27.14 14.44 7.46
CA ALA A 165 27.10 15.59 6.56
C ALA A 165 26.25 15.36 5.29
N ASP A 166 26.14 14.10 4.82
CA ASP A 166 25.40 13.75 3.62
C ASP A 166 23.88 13.81 3.85
N ASP A 167 23.41 13.41 5.03
CA ASP A 167 21.99 13.42 5.42
C ASP A 167 21.57 14.67 6.19
N LEU A 168 22.51 15.50 6.64
CA LEU A 168 22.24 16.72 7.41
C LEU A 168 21.26 17.69 6.72
N PRO A 169 21.36 17.96 5.39
CA PRO A 169 20.38 18.83 4.71
C PRO A 169 18.94 18.30 4.82
N ALA A 170 18.75 17.00 4.61
CA ALA A 170 17.43 16.37 4.71
C ALA A 170 16.93 16.34 6.15
N ALA A 171 17.82 16.15 7.12
CA ALA A 171 17.49 16.16 8.54
C ALA A 171 17.07 17.57 9.01
N LEU A 172 17.77 18.63 8.57
CA LEU A 172 17.40 20.03 8.82
C LEU A 172 16.03 20.35 8.20
N ALA A 173 15.81 19.89 6.97
CA ALA A 173 14.53 20.06 6.27
C ALA A 173 13.37 19.33 6.98
N ALA A 174 13.59 18.12 7.48
CA ALA A 174 12.59 17.36 8.24
C ALA A 174 12.22 18.02 9.59
N THR A 175 13.22 18.63 10.25
CA THR A 175 13.08 19.20 11.59
C THR A 175 12.64 20.66 11.61
N GLY A 176 12.60 21.33 10.45
CA GLY A 176 12.10 22.71 10.34
C GLY A 176 13.19 23.78 10.49
N LYS A 177 14.46 23.41 10.34
CA LYS A 177 15.63 24.30 10.48
C LYS A 177 15.99 24.99 9.18
N LEU A 178 15.19 25.99 8.82
CA LEU A 178 15.33 26.65 7.52
C LEU A 178 16.66 27.38 7.37
N GLN A 179 17.09 28.18 8.35
CA GLN A 179 18.27 29.03 8.16
C GLN A 179 19.53 28.21 8.05
N GLU A 180 19.70 27.24 8.94
CA GLU A 180 20.82 26.30 8.93
C GLU A 180 20.84 25.46 7.65
N LEU A 181 19.67 25.10 7.12
CA LEU A 181 19.56 24.46 5.80
C LEU A 181 20.04 25.37 4.68
N LEU A 182 19.58 26.62 4.64
CA LEU A 182 19.95 27.60 3.61
C LEU A 182 21.45 27.92 3.66
N ASP A 183 22.02 28.07 4.85
CA ASP A 183 23.46 28.29 5.04
C ASP A 183 24.27 27.12 4.46
N LEU A 184 23.83 25.88 4.73
CA LEU A 184 24.50 24.65 4.27
C LEU A 184 24.42 24.45 2.75
N VAL A 185 23.34 24.90 2.10
CA VAL A 185 23.14 24.74 0.64
C VAL A 185 23.45 26.00 -0.16
N SER A 186 23.83 27.10 0.50
CA SER A 186 24.08 28.42 -0.12
C SER A 186 25.06 28.37 -1.31
N GLY A 187 26.05 27.47 -1.27
CA GLY A 187 27.01 27.28 -2.35
C GLY A 187 26.59 26.29 -3.45
N ASN A 188 25.54 25.49 -3.23
CA ASN A 188 25.03 24.52 -4.20
C ASN A 188 23.54 24.18 -3.96
N PRO A 189 22.61 24.92 -4.57
CA PRO A 189 21.17 24.65 -4.48
C PRO A 189 20.73 23.29 -5.03
N ASP A 190 21.53 22.60 -5.86
CA ASP A 190 21.23 21.25 -6.35
C ASP A 190 21.13 20.22 -5.20
N ARG A 191 21.76 20.50 -4.05
CA ARG A 191 21.63 19.66 -2.85
C ARG A 191 20.20 19.54 -2.33
N LEU A 192 19.30 20.46 -2.70
CA LEU A 192 17.89 20.42 -2.31
C LEU A 192 17.07 19.38 -3.09
N LYS A 193 17.55 18.92 -4.26
CA LYS A 193 16.86 17.92 -5.11
C LYS A 193 17.46 16.52 -5.02
N GLU A 194 18.73 16.40 -4.64
CA GLU A 194 19.44 15.13 -4.58
C GLU A 194 18.99 14.30 -3.38
N SER A 195 18.80 12.99 -3.58
CA SER A 195 18.58 12.09 -2.46
C SER A 195 19.85 11.99 -1.63
N CYS A 196 19.70 12.11 -0.32
CA CYS A 196 20.80 11.91 0.62
C CYS A 196 21.10 10.40 0.80
N SER A 197 22.11 10.10 1.60
CA SER A 197 22.64 8.74 1.79
C SER A 197 21.66 7.79 2.46
N CYS A 198 20.99 8.17 3.54
CA CYS A 198 19.97 7.39 4.25
C CYS A 198 18.59 8.05 4.19
N LEU A 199 18.52 9.37 4.04
CA LEU A 199 17.28 10.13 3.92
C LEU A 199 16.93 10.40 2.46
N SER A 200 15.69 10.84 2.24
CA SER A 200 15.25 11.37 0.95
C SER A 200 15.85 12.76 0.69
N SER A 201 15.54 13.37 -0.45
CA SER A 201 15.96 14.76 -0.70
C SER A 201 15.39 15.74 0.33
N PRO A 202 16.02 16.90 0.57
CA PRO A 202 15.48 17.91 1.47
C PRO A 202 14.02 18.31 1.19
N LEU A 203 13.62 18.40 -0.08
CA LEU A 203 12.21 18.65 -0.44
C LEU A 203 11.30 17.49 0.01
N GLU A 204 11.69 16.25 -0.25
CA GLU A 204 10.90 15.07 0.13
C GLU A 204 10.81 14.92 1.66
N ALA A 205 11.89 15.18 2.37
CA ALA A 205 11.95 15.13 3.83
C ALA A 205 11.05 16.21 4.47
N ALA A 206 11.12 17.44 3.96
CA ALA A 206 10.24 18.53 4.38
C ALA A 206 8.77 18.22 4.07
N ALA A 207 8.48 17.73 2.87
CA ALA A 207 7.12 17.37 2.46
C ALA A 207 6.55 16.21 3.28
N ALA A 208 7.35 15.19 3.58
CA ALA A 208 6.97 14.04 4.41
C ALA A 208 6.66 14.43 5.86
N CYS A 209 7.34 15.45 6.40
CA CYS A 209 7.18 15.94 7.77
C CYS A 209 6.24 17.15 7.88
N ASP A 210 5.56 17.50 6.80
CA ASP A 210 4.65 18.65 6.68
C ASP A 210 5.27 20.02 7.04
N GLN A 211 6.54 20.22 6.67
CA GLN A 211 7.29 21.45 6.92
C GLN A 211 6.98 22.51 5.87
N VAL A 212 5.77 23.07 5.94
CA VAL A 212 5.18 23.97 4.94
C VAL A 212 6.08 25.14 4.55
N HIS A 213 6.71 25.79 5.53
CA HIS A 213 7.57 26.94 5.27
C HIS A 213 8.80 26.56 4.44
N ILE A 214 9.45 25.45 4.78
CA ILE A 214 10.61 24.94 4.02
C ILE A 214 10.20 24.52 2.63
N VAL A 215 9.07 23.81 2.48
CA VAL A 215 8.55 23.40 1.16
C VAL A 215 8.34 24.62 0.26
N LYS A 216 7.69 25.69 0.75
CA LYS A 216 7.50 26.92 -0.02
C LYS A 216 8.83 27.55 -0.42
N THR A 217 9.75 27.73 0.53
CA THR A 217 11.06 28.32 0.26
C THR A 217 11.86 27.52 -0.78
N ILE A 218 11.90 26.19 -0.66
CA ILE A 218 12.58 25.33 -1.65
C ILE A 218 11.94 25.48 -3.03
N LEU A 219 10.60 25.51 -3.11
CA LEU A 219 9.90 25.71 -4.38
C LEU A 219 10.17 27.09 -4.99
N ASP A 220 10.31 28.12 -4.17
CA ASP A 220 10.65 29.48 -4.61
C ASP A 220 12.10 29.55 -5.12
N ILE A 221 13.05 28.91 -4.42
CA ILE A 221 14.44 28.73 -4.90
C ILE A 221 14.43 28.00 -6.25
N PHE A 222 13.63 26.94 -6.37
CA PHE A 222 13.52 26.18 -7.62
C PHE A 222 12.91 26.97 -8.77
N SER A 223 12.11 27.99 -8.47
CA SER A 223 11.53 28.87 -9.49
C SER A 223 12.46 30.01 -9.93
N THR A 224 13.43 30.37 -9.09
CA THR A 224 14.33 31.51 -9.30
C THR A 224 15.71 31.09 -9.83
N HIS A 225 16.16 29.87 -9.53
CA HIS A 225 17.47 29.37 -9.93
C HIS A 225 17.39 28.50 -11.19
N ASN A 226 18.24 28.81 -12.18
CA ASN A 226 18.50 27.93 -13.32
C ASN A 226 19.57 26.91 -12.90
N PHE A 227 19.17 25.66 -12.68
CA PHE A 227 20.07 24.58 -12.27
C PHE A 227 21.03 24.19 -13.39
N GLU A 228 22.31 23.95 -13.04
CA GLU A 228 23.31 23.43 -13.99
C GLU A 228 22.98 21.96 -14.31
N THR A 229 22.69 21.66 -15.57
CA THR A 229 22.60 20.27 -16.03
C THR A 229 24.00 19.72 -16.30
N ASP A 230 24.22 18.44 -15.96
CA ASP A 230 25.40 17.62 -16.31
C ASP A 230 26.06 18.06 -17.63
N LYS A 231 27.32 18.47 -17.53
CA LYS A 231 28.16 19.04 -18.60
C LYS A 231 28.40 18.10 -19.80
N MET A 232 27.79 16.91 -19.84
CA MET A 232 27.93 15.95 -20.95
C MET A 232 26.90 16.11 -22.08
N SER A 233 26.00 17.11 -22.02
CA SER A 233 24.83 17.16 -22.91
C SER A 233 24.49 18.55 -23.44
N GLN A 234 25.50 19.29 -23.89
CA GLN A 234 25.38 20.67 -24.38
C GLN A 234 24.63 20.84 -25.72
N HIS A 235 23.91 19.84 -26.24
CA HIS A 235 23.21 19.95 -27.53
C HIS A 235 21.68 19.73 -27.47
N PHE A 236 21.05 19.68 -26.28
CA PHE A 236 19.61 19.34 -26.17
C PHE A 236 18.82 20.16 -25.11
N TRP A 237 18.61 21.45 -25.41
CA TRP A 237 17.47 22.35 -25.09
C TRP A 237 16.85 22.51 -23.66
N PRO A 238 16.22 23.69 -23.35
CA PRO A 238 15.47 24.05 -22.12
C PRO A 238 14.31 23.14 -21.69
N TYR A 239 13.93 22.14 -22.49
CA TYR A 239 12.91 21.13 -22.14
C TYR A 239 13.33 20.21 -20.99
N ARG A 240 14.64 20.06 -20.73
CA ARG A 240 15.17 19.21 -19.66
C ARG A 240 14.98 19.79 -18.25
N ASN A 241 15.12 21.11 -18.07
CA ASN A 241 14.95 21.73 -16.75
C ASN A 241 13.50 21.63 -16.27
N ASP A 242 12.53 21.86 -17.15
CA ASP A 242 11.09 21.69 -16.83
C ASP A 242 10.74 20.24 -16.44
N ALA A 243 11.36 19.24 -17.08
CA ALA A 243 11.20 17.83 -16.74
C ALA A 243 11.80 17.47 -15.37
N ILE A 244 12.97 18.02 -15.01
CA ILE A 244 13.60 17.81 -13.70
C ILE A 244 12.76 18.45 -12.60
N HIS A 245 12.32 19.71 -12.78
CA HIS A 245 11.45 20.38 -11.82
C HIS A 245 10.12 19.65 -11.61
N LYS A 246 9.51 19.14 -12.69
CA LYS A 246 8.30 18.31 -12.61
C LYS A 246 8.56 17.01 -11.84
N ARG A 247 9.72 16.37 -12.05
CA ARG A 247 10.09 15.13 -11.35
C ARG A 247 10.31 15.35 -9.86
N VAL A 248 11.03 16.41 -9.48
CA VAL A 248 11.33 16.75 -8.08
C VAL A 248 10.07 17.18 -7.32
N LYS A 249 9.21 17.99 -7.94
CA LYS A 249 7.92 18.35 -7.34
C LYS A 249 7.02 17.11 -7.16
N ARG A 250 7.01 16.19 -8.13
CA ARG A 250 6.28 14.92 -8.03
C ARG A 250 6.83 14.03 -6.92
N SER A 251 8.16 13.92 -6.77
CA SER A 251 8.71 13.08 -5.69
C SER A 251 8.37 13.63 -4.31
N GLY A 252 8.44 14.96 -4.12
CA GLY A 252 7.94 15.63 -2.92
C GLY A 252 6.44 15.38 -2.68
N LEU A 253 5.61 15.47 -3.72
CA LEU A 253 4.17 15.18 -3.62
C LEU A 253 3.92 13.72 -3.21
N THR A 254 4.60 12.76 -3.83
CA THR A 254 4.50 11.35 -3.48
C THR A 254 4.93 11.10 -2.02
N ALA A 255 5.98 11.78 -1.53
CA ALA A 255 6.40 11.70 -0.13
C ALA A 255 5.33 12.24 0.83
N ALA A 256 4.71 13.39 0.50
CA ALA A 256 3.60 13.95 1.27
C ALA A 256 2.36 13.03 1.30
N ILE A 257 1.97 12.47 0.15
CA ILE A 257 0.84 11.52 0.04
C ILE A 257 1.10 10.26 0.87
N ARG A 258 2.32 9.69 0.79
CA ARG A 258 2.72 8.52 1.58
C ARG A 258 2.57 8.74 3.08
N LYS A 259 2.89 9.95 3.56
CA LYS A 259 2.85 10.29 4.99
C LYS A 259 1.57 10.98 5.45
N GLY A 260 0.65 11.29 4.55
CA GLY A 260 -0.57 12.03 4.89
C GLY A 260 -0.28 13.48 5.33
N ALA A 261 0.81 14.08 4.80
CA ALA A 261 1.22 15.44 5.11
C ALA A 261 0.39 16.46 4.30
N LYS A 262 -0.79 16.81 4.84
CA LYS A 262 -1.86 17.47 4.11
C LYS A 262 -1.47 18.84 3.54
N GLU A 263 -0.88 19.71 4.34
CA GLU A 263 -0.65 21.10 3.94
C GLU A 263 0.42 21.19 2.86
N SER A 264 1.54 20.52 3.08
CA SER A 264 2.65 20.42 2.12
C SER A 264 2.22 19.71 0.84
N GLY A 265 1.44 18.64 0.97
CA GLY A 265 0.89 17.92 -0.18
C GLY A 265 -0.08 18.76 -1.00
N ASN A 266 -0.94 19.58 -0.39
CA ASN A 266 -1.85 20.48 -1.11
C ASN A 266 -1.07 21.53 -1.90
N ILE A 267 -0.06 22.16 -1.30
CA ILE A 267 0.81 23.13 -1.99
C ILE A 267 1.50 22.47 -3.19
N LEU A 268 2.04 21.27 -3.00
CA LEU A 268 2.71 20.53 -4.06
C LEU A 268 1.75 20.08 -5.15
N LEU A 269 0.51 19.71 -4.80
CA LEU A 269 -0.54 19.37 -5.73
C LEU A 269 -0.90 20.57 -6.61
N ASP A 270 -1.13 21.75 -6.02
CA ASP A 270 -1.45 22.98 -6.75
C ASP A 270 -0.30 23.40 -7.68
N LYS A 271 0.95 23.18 -7.26
CA LYS A 271 2.15 23.49 -8.06
C LYS A 271 2.45 22.45 -9.14
N CYS A 272 2.09 21.18 -8.93
CA CYS A 272 2.26 20.10 -9.92
C CYS A 272 1.14 20.08 -10.96
N PHE A 273 -0.06 20.47 -10.55
CA PHE A 273 -1.28 20.41 -11.36
C PHE A 273 -1.98 21.78 -11.37
N PRO A 274 -1.34 22.85 -11.90
CA PRO A 274 -1.88 24.20 -11.89
C PRO A 274 -3.05 24.40 -12.87
N SER A 275 -3.26 23.48 -13.83
CA SER A 275 -4.28 23.61 -14.87
C SER A 275 -5.58 22.86 -14.53
N THR A 276 -6.71 23.41 -14.97
CA THR A 276 -8.05 22.80 -14.87
C THR A 276 -8.21 21.53 -15.73
N ARG A 277 -7.25 21.25 -16.63
CA ARG A 277 -7.22 20.06 -17.51
C ARG A 277 -5.79 19.53 -17.66
N PRO A 278 -5.32 18.76 -16.68
CA PRO A 278 -4.04 18.08 -16.75
C PRO A 278 -4.08 16.90 -17.73
N ASN A 279 -2.91 16.48 -18.23
CA ASN A 279 -2.80 15.30 -19.09
C ASN A 279 -3.41 14.07 -18.38
N ARG A 280 -4.30 13.35 -19.07
CA ARG A 280 -5.07 12.21 -18.55
C ARG A 280 -4.16 11.18 -17.87
N SER A 281 -3.03 10.84 -18.49
CA SER A 281 -2.06 9.86 -17.95
C SER A 281 -1.42 10.32 -16.62
N SER A 282 -1.08 11.60 -16.52
CA SER A 282 -0.49 12.18 -15.30
C SER A 282 -1.50 12.20 -14.15
N TRP A 283 -2.79 12.37 -14.44
CA TRP A 283 -3.85 12.31 -13.43
C TRP A 283 -4.17 10.91 -12.99
N THR A 284 -4.22 9.94 -13.90
CA THR A 284 -4.43 8.55 -13.51
C THR A 284 -3.28 8.04 -12.65
N GLN A 285 -2.03 8.43 -12.95
CA GLN A 285 -0.89 8.11 -12.08
C GLN A 285 -1.02 8.74 -10.69
N LEU A 286 -1.48 10.00 -10.59
CA LEU A 286 -1.76 10.65 -9.31
C LEU A 286 -2.88 9.93 -8.55
N THR A 287 -4.00 9.62 -9.22
CA THR A 287 -5.14 8.90 -8.61
C THR A 287 -4.69 7.54 -8.10
N LYS A 288 -3.87 6.83 -8.86
CA LYS A 288 -3.27 5.54 -8.45
C LYS A 288 -2.44 5.68 -7.17
N GLU A 289 -1.52 6.65 -7.13
CA GLU A 289 -0.69 6.91 -5.95
C GLU A 289 -1.56 7.26 -4.73
N VAL A 290 -2.49 8.20 -4.89
CA VAL A 290 -3.38 8.63 -3.80
C VAL A 290 -4.30 7.49 -3.35
N ALA A 291 -4.78 6.65 -4.26
CA ALA A 291 -5.62 5.51 -3.93
C ALA A 291 -4.89 4.47 -3.09
N ARG A 292 -3.64 4.15 -3.48
CA ARG A 292 -2.78 3.17 -2.79
C ARG A 292 -2.57 3.53 -1.33
N TYR A 293 -2.46 4.82 -1.04
CA TYR A 293 -2.24 5.32 0.30
C TYR A 293 -3.56 5.66 1.01
N THR A 294 -3.49 5.90 2.30
CA THR A 294 -4.67 5.76 3.21
C THR A 294 -5.37 7.07 3.50
N ASP A 295 -4.81 8.18 3.02
CA ASP A 295 -5.36 9.49 3.28
C ASP A 295 -6.50 9.82 2.30
N LYS A 296 -7.72 9.63 2.78
CA LYS A 296 -8.95 10.03 2.08
C LYS A 296 -9.01 11.54 1.78
N GLY A 297 -8.24 12.37 2.49
CA GLY A 297 -8.16 13.82 2.28
C GLY A 297 -7.59 14.16 0.91
N PHE A 298 -6.45 13.56 0.56
CA PHE A 298 -5.88 13.71 -0.78
C PHE A 298 -6.81 13.17 -1.86
N MET A 299 -7.47 12.04 -1.62
CA MET A 299 -8.43 11.51 -2.59
C MET A 299 -9.58 12.50 -2.81
N LYS A 300 -10.17 13.07 -1.76
CA LYS A 300 -11.23 14.08 -1.89
C LYS A 300 -10.75 15.30 -2.70
N ARG A 301 -9.56 15.82 -2.40
CA ARG A 301 -8.97 16.95 -3.13
C ARG A 301 -8.72 16.63 -4.61
N VAL A 302 -8.27 15.42 -4.91
CA VAL A 302 -8.10 14.91 -6.29
C VAL A 302 -9.48 14.83 -6.98
N LEU A 303 -10.48 14.29 -6.29
CA LEU A 303 -11.84 14.14 -6.82
C LEU A 303 -12.58 15.47 -7.03
N GLU A 304 -12.18 16.56 -6.38
CA GLU A 304 -12.70 17.91 -6.63
C GLU A 304 -12.31 18.48 -8.01
N ALA A 305 -11.37 17.86 -8.72
CA ALA A 305 -10.96 18.34 -10.03
C ALA A 305 -12.14 18.36 -11.02
N PRO A 306 -12.16 19.33 -11.97
CA PRO A 306 -13.22 19.44 -12.98
C PRO A 306 -13.42 18.15 -13.79
N LYS A 307 -12.37 17.33 -13.94
CA LYS A 307 -12.40 16.02 -14.62
C LYS A 307 -13.50 15.10 -14.06
N TYR A 308 -13.69 15.07 -12.74
CA TYR A 308 -14.64 14.17 -12.08
C TYR A 308 -15.99 14.83 -11.78
N ASN A 309 -16.10 16.14 -12.02
CA ASN A 309 -17.27 16.96 -11.71
C ASN A 309 -17.78 17.62 -13.00
N VAL A 310 -18.24 16.82 -13.96
CA VAL A 310 -18.76 17.31 -15.24
C VAL A 310 -20.28 17.45 -15.16
N GLY A 311 -20.76 18.70 -15.08
CA GLY A 311 -22.18 19.01 -14.99
C GLY A 311 -22.79 18.49 -13.68
N LYS A 312 -23.85 17.68 -13.77
CA LYS A 312 -24.53 17.09 -12.60
C LYS A 312 -24.04 15.68 -12.24
N ARG A 313 -23.18 15.06 -13.06
CA ARG A 313 -22.65 13.71 -12.81
C ARG A 313 -21.29 13.80 -12.12
N ARG A 314 -21.19 13.14 -10.96
CA ARG A 314 -19.92 12.84 -10.29
C ARG A 314 -19.58 11.38 -10.59
N GLY A 315 -18.34 11.09 -10.98
CA GLY A 315 -17.95 9.73 -11.29
C GLY A 315 -16.47 9.62 -11.60
N LEU A 316 -15.84 8.54 -11.15
CA LEU A 316 -14.51 8.16 -11.59
C LEU A 316 -14.55 7.74 -13.06
N GLU A 317 -13.49 8.06 -13.80
CA GLU A 317 -13.26 7.38 -15.07
C GLU A 317 -13.00 5.89 -14.81
N LYS A 318 -13.34 5.04 -15.78
CA LYS A 318 -13.14 3.57 -15.67
C LYS A 318 -11.71 3.19 -15.25
N ILE A 319 -10.69 3.87 -15.77
CA ILE A 319 -9.27 3.59 -15.46
C ILE A 319 -8.97 3.90 -13.99
N ASP A 320 -9.46 5.05 -13.52
CA ASP A 320 -9.24 5.52 -12.16
C ASP A 320 -10.00 4.61 -11.16
N ALA A 321 -11.21 4.17 -11.52
CA ALA A 321 -11.98 3.19 -10.76
C ALA A 321 -11.26 1.83 -10.68
N VAL A 322 -10.71 1.32 -11.78
CA VAL A 322 -9.89 0.10 -11.78
C VAL A 322 -8.68 0.24 -10.86
N GLN A 323 -7.95 1.37 -10.90
CA GLN A 323 -6.79 1.58 -10.01
C GLN A 323 -7.22 1.62 -8.52
N VAL A 324 -8.34 2.26 -8.20
CA VAL A 324 -8.90 2.27 -6.83
C VAL A 324 -9.28 0.85 -6.39
N LEU A 325 -9.88 0.03 -7.25
CA LEU A 325 -10.26 -1.35 -6.92
C LEU A 325 -9.06 -2.31 -6.89
N LYS A 326 -7.98 -1.99 -7.59
CA LYS A 326 -6.77 -2.82 -7.66
C LYS A 326 -5.79 -2.52 -6.52
N GLU A 327 -5.46 -1.24 -6.33
CA GLU A 327 -4.41 -0.78 -5.41
C GLU A 327 -4.97 0.01 -4.23
N GLY A 328 -6.22 0.46 -4.28
CA GLY A 328 -6.80 1.36 -3.29
C GLY A 328 -6.86 0.82 -1.87
N SER A 329 -6.83 1.71 -0.87
CA SER A 329 -7.08 1.34 0.53
C SER A 329 -8.58 1.25 0.86
N CYS A 330 -8.97 0.44 1.87
CA CYS A 330 -10.37 0.36 2.32
C CYS A 330 -10.94 1.73 2.75
N SER A 331 -10.10 2.64 3.25
CA SER A 331 -10.52 3.99 3.64
C SER A 331 -10.82 4.86 2.44
N VAL A 332 -10.01 4.77 1.39
CA VAL A 332 -10.23 5.45 0.11
C VAL A 332 -11.48 4.90 -0.57
N LEU A 333 -11.60 3.59 -0.73
CA LEU A 333 -12.76 2.99 -1.41
C LEU A 333 -14.08 3.37 -0.73
N ARG A 334 -14.13 3.33 0.61
CA ARG A 334 -15.30 3.80 1.38
C ARG A 334 -15.64 5.26 1.08
N ALA A 335 -14.64 6.14 1.06
CA ALA A 335 -14.85 7.56 0.78
C ALA A 335 -15.40 7.78 -0.65
N VAL A 336 -14.81 7.11 -1.65
CA VAL A 336 -15.23 7.22 -3.05
C VAL A 336 -16.68 6.76 -3.24
N ILE A 337 -17.09 5.65 -2.60
CA ILE A 337 -18.47 5.14 -2.66
C ILE A 337 -19.43 6.09 -1.92
N GLN A 338 -19.10 6.48 -0.69
CA GLN A 338 -19.95 7.36 0.12
C GLN A 338 -20.16 8.74 -0.51
N ASP A 339 -19.14 9.28 -1.18
CA ASP A 339 -19.20 10.57 -1.86
C ASP A 339 -19.86 10.47 -3.26
N GLY A 340 -20.22 9.25 -3.70
CA GLY A 340 -20.95 9.00 -4.95
C GLY A 340 -20.09 9.00 -6.22
N TYR A 341 -18.78 8.80 -6.11
CA TYR A 341 -17.87 8.73 -7.26
C TYR A 341 -17.71 7.32 -7.84
N LEU A 342 -18.14 6.29 -7.11
CA LEU A 342 -18.15 4.89 -7.55
C LEU A 342 -19.40 4.21 -7.02
N ASP A 343 -20.24 3.70 -7.91
CA ASP A 343 -21.35 2.81 -7.56
C ASP A 343 -20.82 1.38 -7.40
N PRO A 344 -21.10 0.68 -6.29
CA PRO A 344 -20.64 -0.69 -6.06
C PRO A 344 -21.20 -1.72 -7.05
N ASN A 345 -22.23 -1.38 -7.84
CA ASN A 345 -22.92 -2.25 -8.77
C ASN A 345 -22.79 -1.82 -10.24
N GLU A 346 -22.36 -0.59 -10.54
CA GLU A 346 -22.17 -0.13 -11.93
C GLU A 346 -21.00 -0.87 -12.58
N ALA A 347 -21.22 -1.40 -13.79
CA ALA A 347 -20.22 -2.19 -14.49
C ALA A 347 -19.01 -1.32 -14.92
N ILE A 348 -17.82 -1.77 -14.56
CA ILE A 348 -16.55 -1.19 -14.99
C ILE A 348 -15.91 -2.15 -15.99
N CYS A 349 -15.83 -1.72 -17.25
CA CYS A 349 -15.32 -2.53 -18.35
C CYS A 349 -16.08 -3.87 -18.53
N ASP A 350 -17.41 -3.82 -18.50
CA ASP A 350 -18.32 -4.98 -18.60
C ASP A 350 -18.22 -5.99 -17.45
N VAL A 351 -17.72 -5.56 -16.30
CA VAL A 351 -17.51 -6.43 -15.14
C VAL A 351 -17.96 -5.68 -13.88
N THR A 352 -18.58 -6.38 -12.93
CA THR A 352 -18.99 -5.75 -11.67
C THR A 352 -17.76 -5.37 -10.82
N PRO A 353 -17.82 -4.30 -10.02
CA PRO A 353 -16.74 -3.93 -9.10
C PRO A 353 -16.33 -5.08 -8.18
N LEU A 354 -17.30 -5.89 -7.73
CA LEU A 354 -17.05 -7.06 -6.89
C LEU A 354 -16.23 -8.14 -7.62
N ALA A 355 -16.55 -8.43 -8.88
CA ALA A 355 -15.78 -9.38 -9.69
C ALA A 355 -14.34 -8.90 -9.92
N LEU A 356 -14.13 -7.59 -10.13
CA LEU A 356 -12.79 -7.01 -10.27
C LEU A 356 -11.93 -7.20 -9.03
N VAL A 357 -12.43 -6.84 -7.84
CA VAL A 357 -11.64 -6.97 -6.60
C VAL A 357 -11.36 -8.42 -6.24
N VAL A 358 -12.27 -9.35 -6.54
CA VAL A 358 -12.04 -10.79 -6.36
C VAL A 358 -10.95 -11.29 -7.31
N ASN A 359 -10.98 -10.85 -8.57
CA ASN A 359 -9.94 -11.16 -9.56
C ASN A 359 -8.57 -10.58 -9.16
N PHE A 360 -8.54 -9.42 -8.49
CA PHE A 360 -7.33 -8.84 -7.91
C PHE A 360 -6.95 -9.43 -6.54
N HIS A 361 -7.69 -10.42 -6.03
CA HIS A 361 -7.52 -11.01 -4.70
C HIS A 361 -7.58 -9.99 -3.54
N ARG A 362 -8.27 -8.87 -3.77
CA ARG A 362 -8.50 -7.79 -2.80
C ARG A 362 -9.75 -8.04 -1.97
N TYR A 363 -9.74 -9.13 -1.20
CA TYR A 363 -10.88 -9.50 -0.34
C TYR A 363 -11.16 -8.47 0.76
N ASP A 364 -10.17 -7.66 1.13
CA ASP A 364 -10.34 -6.50 1.99
C ASP A 364 -11.26 -5.44 1.36
N LEU A 365 -11.12 -5.18 0.06
CA LEU A 365 -11.98 -4.28 -0.70
C LEU A 365 -13.33 -4.92 -1.05
N ALA A 366 -13.36 -6.22 -1.33
CA ALA A 366 -14.60 -6.96 -1.57
C ALA A 366 -15.58 -6.86 -0.38
N ARG A 367 -15.08 -6.98 0.85
CA ARG A 367 -15.89 -6.75 2.06
C ARG A 367 -16.44 -5.34 2.13
N VAL A 368 -15.65 -4.33 1.74
CA VAL A 368 -16.12 -2.93 1.70
C VAL A 368 -17.24 -2.78 0.67
N LEU A 369 -17.09 -3.33 -0.53
CA LEU A 369 -18.15 -3.27 -1.56
C LEU A 369 -19.44 -3.92 -1.08
N ILE A 370 -19.37 -5.13 -0.51
CA ILE A 370 -20.55 -5.85 0.02
C ILE A 370 -21.20 -5.05 1.17
N GLN A 371 -20.41 -4.51 2.09
CA GLN A 371 -20.91 -3.64 3.19
C GLN A 371 -21.62 -2.39 2.68
N HIS A 372 -21.26 -1.91 1.50
CA HIS A 372 -21.84 -0.75 0.85
C HIS A 372 -22.89 -1.10 -0.22
N GLY A 373 -23.38 -2.36 -0.25
CA GLY A 373 -24.52 -2.76 -1.07
C GLY A 373 -24.18 -3.37 -2.43
N ALA A 374 -22.95 -3.85 -2.63
CA ALA A 374 -22.64 -4.66 -3.81
C ALA A 374 -23.44 -5.97 -3.81
N TYR A 375 -24.10 -6.27 -4.92
CA TYR A 375 -24.82 -7.53 -5.11
C TYR A 375 -23.81 -8.66 -5.32
N VAL A 376 -23.85 -9.68 -4.46
CA VAL A 376 -22.92 -10.82 -4.52
C VAL A 376 -23.10 -11.62 -5.82
N ASP A 377 -24.36 -11.83 -6.21
CA ASP A 377 -24.74 -12.43 -7.49
C ASP A 377 -25.06 -11.37 -8.56
N GLY A 378 -24.55 -10.14 -8.37
CA GLY A 378 -24.69 -9.07 -9.34
C GLY A 378 -24.04 -9.43 -10.67
N VAL A 379 -24.74 -9.11 -11.76
CA VAL A 379 -24.24 -9.23 -13.13
C VAL A 379 -24.10 -7.83 -13.73
N PRO A 380 -23.11 -7.60 -14.62
CA PRO A 380 -22.96 -6.31 -15.27
C PRO A 380 -24.16 -6.04 -16.19
N ASP A 381 -24.55 -4.77 -16.29
CA ASP A 381 -25.58 -4.30 -17.24
C ASP A 381 -25.06 -4.24 -18.69
N THR A 382 -23.73 -4.24 -18.86
CA THR A 382 -23.05 -4.33 -20.15
C THR A 382 -22.21 -5.60 -20.28
N GLY A 383 -22.08 -6.13 -21.50
CA GLY A 383 -21.29 -7.33 -21.79
C GLY A 383 -21.99 -8.64 -21.40
N LYS A 384 -21.23 -9.61 -20.88
CA LYS A 384 -21.78 -10.94 -20.53
C LYS A 384 -22.33 -10.89 -19.10
N PRO A 385 -23.58 -11.29 -18.84
CA PRO A 385 -24.19 -11.23 -17.52
C PRO A 385 -23.72 -12.39 -16.64
N VAL A 386 -22.45 -12.33 -16.21
CA VAL A 386 -21.82 -13.36 -15.37
C VAL A 386 -21.47 -12.80 -13.99
N THR A 387 -21.59 -13.65 -12.96
CA THR A 387 -21.33 -13.26 -11.58
C THR A 387 -19.83 -13.24 -11.23
N ALA A 388 -19.49 -12.63 -10.10
CA ALA A 388 -18.15 -12.73 -9.53
C ALA A 388 -17.75 -14.19 -9.26
N LEU A 389 -18.71 -15.04 -8.84
CA LEU A 389 -18.46 -16.46 -8.57
C LEU A 389 -18.16 -17.21 -9.86
N TRP A 390 -18.84 -16.89 -10.97
CA TRP A 390 -18.55 -17.46 -12.28
C TRP A 390 -17.10 -17.21 -12.71
N HIS A 391 -16.63 -15.97 -12.57
CA HIS A 391 -15.25 -15.60 -12.90
C HIS A 391 -14.23 -16.34 -12.03
N ALA A 392 -14.45 -16.35 -10.71
CA ALA A 392 -13.58 -17.04 -9.76
C ALA A 392 -13.51 -18.56 -10.03
N ALA A 393 -14.67 -19.16 -10.34
CA ALA A 393 -14.81 -20.59 -10.55
C ALA A 393 -14.17 -21.03 -11.89
N ARG A 394 -14.46 -20.31 -12.99
CA ARG A 394 -13.93 -20.64 -14.32
C ARG A 394 -12.41 -20.51 -14.39
N ALA A 395 -11.85 -19.51 -13.73
CA ALA A 395 -10.41 -19.33 -13.72
C ALA A 395 -9.68 -20.36 -12.84
N GLY A 396 -10.39 -21.11 -12.00
CA GLY A 396 -9.79 -22.10 -11.11
C GLY A 396 -8.77 -21.51 -10.16
N TYR A 397 -8.91 -20.23 -9.81
CA TYR A 397 -7.88 -19.49 -9.09
C TYR A 397 -7.56 -20.13 -7.74
N ARG A 398 -6.48 -20.90 -7.67
CA ARG A 398 -5.74 -21.19 -6.45
C ARG A 398 -4.96 -19.92 -6.14
N GLY A 399 -5.49 -19.09 -5.25
CA GLY A 399 -4.86 -17.81 -4.94
C GLY A 399 -3.47 -18.00 -4.32
N TYR A 400 -2.87 -16.89 -3.89
CA TYR A 400 -1.56 -16.88 -3.28
C TYR A 400 -1.61 -17.47 -1.85
N GLY A 401 -1.02 -18.67 -1.63
CA GLY A 401 -0.85 -19.28 -0.31
C GLY A 401 -1.42 -20.70 -0.17
N ASP A 402 -1.55 -21.17 1.09
CA ASP A 402 -2.02 -22.53 1.40
C ASP A 402 -3.55 -22.69 1.31
N ASP A 403 -4.31 -21.60 1.11
CA ASP A 403 -5.76 -21.65 0.97
C ASP A 403 -6.17 -21.88 -0.49
N ALA A 404 -6.55 -23.12 -0.81
CA ALA A 404 -7.07 -23.46 -2.13
C ALA A 404 -8.40 -22.74 -2.39
N LEU A 405 -8.54 -22.15 -3.57
CA LEU A 405 -9.77 -21.51 -4.09
C LEU A 405 -10.29 -20.32 -3.25
N PRO A 406 -9.44 -19.35 -2.86
CA PRO A 406 -9.83 -18.30 -1.92
C PRO A 406 -10.95 -17.40 -2.44
N GLY A 407 -11.02 -17.16 -3.76
CA GLY A 407 -12.08 -16.37 -4.37
C GLY A 407 -13.44 -17.06 -4.33
N VAL A 408 -13.47 -18.35 -4.65
CA VAL A 408 -14.68 -19.18 -4.59
C VAL A 408 -15.17 -19.30 -3.15
N LYS A 409 -14.27 -19.66 -2.22
CA LYS A 409 -14.61 -19.76 -0.79
C LYS A 409 -15.10 -18.42 -0.23
N PHE A 410 -14.45 -17.31 -0.57
CA PHE A 410 -14.85 -15.98 -0.13
C PHE A 410 -16.29 -15.66 -0.57
N LEU A 411 -16.60 -15.86 -1.85
CA LEU A 411 -17.92 -15.54 -2.40
C LEU A 411 -19.02 -16.46 -1.85
N ILE A 412 -18.77 -17.77 -1.75
CA ILE A 412 -19.69 -18.73 -1.10
C ILE A 412 -19.96 -18.32 0.35
N ARG A 413 -18.92 -17.93 1.09
CA ARG A 413 -19.08 -17.46 2.49
C ARG A 413 -19.90 -16.19 2.62
N HIS A 414 -19.98 -15.41 1.54
CA HIS A 414 -20.74 -14.17 1.46
C HIS A 414 -22.09 -14.34 0.76
N GLY A 415 -22.55 -15.57 0.53
CA GLY A 415 -23.91 -15.84 0.06
C GLY A 415 -24.06 -16.05 -1.44
N ALA A 416 -22.96 -16.19 -2.19
CA ALA A 416 -23.04 -16.38 -3.64
C ALA A 416 -23.73 -17.71 -3.98
N ASP A 417 -24.71 -17.66 -4.89
CA ASP A 417 -25.43 -18.84 -5.34
C ASP A 417 -24.63 -19.56 -6.45
N PRO A 418 -24.19 -20.81 -6.22
CA PRO A 418 -23.44 -21.58 -7.21
C PRO A 418 -24.22 -21.89 -8.50
N ASP A 419 -25.55 -21.81 -8.46
CA ASP A 419 -26.42 -22.10 -9.60
C ASP A 419 -27.06 -20.85 -10.23
N PHE A 420 -26.73 -19.66 -9.73
CA PHE A 420 -27.22 -18.42 -10.32
C PHE A 420 -26.49 -18.12 -11.63
N GLY A 421 -27.19 -18.28 -12.76
CA GLY A 421 -26.67 -17.98 -14.10
C GLY A 421 -27.25 -16.73 -14.75
N GLY A 422 -28.31 -16.14 -14.19
CA GLY A 422 -29.14 -15.20 -14.95
C GLY A 422 -29.57 -15.82 -16.29
N ASP A 423 -29.31 -15.10 -17.39
CA ASP A 423 -29.54 -15.59 -18.77
C ASP A 423 -28.31 -16.33 -19.37
N TRP A 424 -27.27 -16.56 -18.58
CA TRP A 424 -26.03 -17.23 -19.01
C TRP A 424 -25.76 -18.50 -18.19
N ARG A 425 -24.61 -19.14 -18.43
CA ARG A 425 -24.17 -20.31 -17.65
C ARG A 425 -23.93 -19.94 -16.19
N SER A 426 -24.46 -20.73 -15.26
CA SER A 426 -24.17 -20.60 -13.84
C SER A 426 -22.70 -20.93 -13.50
N PRO A 427 -22.17 -20.49 -12.35
CA PRO A 427 -20.82 -20.87 -11.90
C PRO A 427 -20.60 -22.38 -11.91
N LEU A 428 -21.61 -23.17 -11.49
CA LEU A 428 -21.54 -24.63 -11.49
C LEU A 428 -21.45 -25.21 -12.91
N GLN A 429 -22.20 -24.66 -13.87
CA GLN A 429 -22.10 -25.04 -15.29
C GLN A 429 -20.79 -24.57 -15.93
N ALA A 430 -20.19 -23.49 -15.42
CA ALA A 430 -18.97 -22.92 -15.97
C ALA A 430 -17.72 -23.77 -15.70
N VAL A 431 -17.74 -24.57 -14.63
CA VAL A 431 -16.60 -25.40 -14.18
C VAL A 431 -16.72 -26.87 -14.56
N GLU A 432 -17.79 -27.25 -15.23
CA GLU A 432 -18.01 -28.62 -15.66
C GLU A 432 -16.87 -29.11 -16.56
N GLY A 433 -16.14 -30.14 -16.09
CA GLY A 433 -15.00 -30.72 -16.79
C GLY A 433 -13.68 -29.93 -16.71
N LEU A 434 -13.63 -28.82 -15.97
CA LEU A 434 -12.42 -27.99 -15.83
C LEU A 434 -11.71 -28.21 -14.49
N TRP A 435 -12.41 -27.95 -13.39
CA TRP A 435 -11.82 -27.87 -12.04
C TRP A 435 -12.60 -28.78 -11.08
N PRO A 436 -12.19 -30.05 -10.89
CA PRO A 436 -12.94 -31.02 -10.08
C PRO A 436 -13.13 -30.59 -8.61
N ASP A 437 -12.17 -29.85 -8.06
CA ASP A 437 -12.17 -29.31 -6.71
C ASP A 437 -13.16 -28.15 -6.54
N VAL A 438 -13.17 -27.20 -7.49
CA VAL A 438 -14.18 -26.14 -7.56
C VAL A 438 -15.57 -26.72 -7.78
N GLN A 439 -15.71 -27.66 -8.72
CA GLN A 439 -16.98 -28.30 -9.02
C GLN A 439 -17.54 -29.04 -7.79
N TYR A 440 -16.68 -29.75 -7.05
CA TYR A 440 -17.09 -30.38 -5.81
C TYR A 440 -17.59 -29.36 -4.79
N LEU A 441 -16.84 -28.28 -4.55
CA LEU A 441 -17.22 -27.24 -3.60
C LEU A 441 -18.56 -26.58 -3.96
N LEU A 442 -18.76 -26.22 -5.23
CA LEU A 442 -20.00 -25.61 -5.70
C LEU A 442 -21.20 -26.57 -5.59
N ARG A 443 -21.02 -27.87 -5.84
CA ARG A 443 -22.07 -28.87 -5.62
C ARG A 443 -22.44 -29.01 -4.15
N GLN A 444 -21.44 -29.07 -3.26
CA GLN A 444 -21.71 -29.12 -1.81
C GLN A 444 -22.44 -27.86 -1.34
N ALA A 445 -22.08 -26.69 -1.86
CA ALA A 445 -22.77 -25.44 -1.57
C ALA A 445 -24.23 -25.46 -2.02
N LYS A 446 -24.50 -26.01 -3.21
CA LYS A 446 -25.86 -26.17 -3.76
C LYS A 446 -26.70 -27.18 -2.96
N ASP A 447 -26.15 -28.38 -2.73
CA ASP A 447 -26.92 -29.52 -2.22
C ASP A 447 -27.12 -29.47 -0.70
N HIS A 448 -26.19 -28.85 0.04
CA HIS A 448 -26.15 -28.88 1.50
C HIS A 448 -26.03 -27.51 2.15
N GLY A 449 -25.94 -26.44 1.36
CA GLY A 449 -25.77 -25.07 1.84
C GLY A 449 -24.30 -24.68 2.04
N LEU A 450 -24.10 -23.37 2.16
CA LEU A 450 -22.79 -22.70 2.16
C LEU A 450 -21.92 -23.13 3.35
N ASP A 451 -22.53 -23.33 4.52
CA ASP A 451 -21.84 -23.70 5.75
C ASP A 451 -21.23 -25.12 5.67
N VAL A 452 -21.96 -26.06 5.06
CA VAL A 452 -21.49 -27.44 4.87
C VAL A 452 -20.38 -27.47 3.83
N ALA A 453 -20.49 -26.71 2.75
CA ALA A 453 -19.48 -26.63 1.70
C ALA A 453 -18.12 -26.14 2.22
N LEU A 454 -18.13 -25.19 3.16
CA LEU A 454 -16.92 -24.59 3.73
C LEU A 454 -16.37 -25.34 4.95
N SER A 455 -17.00 -26.45 5.36
CA SER A 455 -16.56 -27.21 6.53
C SER A 455 -15.22 -27.94 6.25
N PRO A 456 -14.28 -27.97 7.22
CA PRO A 456 -13.03 -28.72 7.07
C PRO A 456 -13.25 -30.22 6.81
N GLU A 457 -14.32 -30.79 7.34
CA GLU A 457 -14.67 -32.20 7.17
C GLU A 457 -15.08 -32.53 5.74
N THR A 458 -15.82 -31.63 5.09
CA THR A 458 -16.20 -31.74 3.68
C THR A 458 -14.94 -31.77 2.80
N TRP A 459 -13.93 -30.99 3.15
CA TRP A 459 -12.68 -30.94 2.39
C TRP A 459 -11.79 -32.17 2.62
N ARG A 460 -11.69 -32.68 3.85
CA ARG A 460 -10.99 -33.95 4.12
C ARG A 460 -11.56 -35.11 3.30
N LYS A 461 -12.90 -35.20 3.21
CA LYS A 461 -13.59 -36.20 2.37
C LYS A 461 -13.28 -36.05 0.88
N TYR A 462 -12.92 -34.86 0.42
CA TYR A 462 -12.51 -34.62 -0.96
C TYR A 462 -11.04 -35.03 -1.19
N GLU A 463 -10.15 -34.68 -0.26
CA GLU A 463 -8.71 -35.00 -0.32
C GLU A 463 -8.43 -36.50 -0.18
N GLU A 464 -9.27 -37.23 0.55
CA GLU A 464 -9.19 -38.70 0.69
C GLU A 464 -9.63 -39.45 -0.57
N ARG A 465 -10.14 -38.77 -1.61
CA ARG A 465 -10.52 -39.41 -2.88
C ARG A 465 -9.27 -39.77 -3.68
N PRO A 466 -9.20 -40.96 -4.30
CA PRO A 466 -8.08 -41.31 -5.17
C PRO A 466 -8.01 -40.32 -6.33
N VAL A 467 -6.88 -39.60 -6.42
CA VAL A 467 -6.59 -38.64 -7.48
C VAL A 467 -6.63 -39.38 -8.81
N ARG A 468 -7.53 -39.00 -9.72
CA ARG A 468 -7.41 -39.41 -11.12
C ARG A 468 -6.30 -38.56 -11.74
N ASP A 469 -5.17 -39.20 -12.03
CA ASP A 469 -4.06 -38.66 -12.80
C ASP A 469 -4.52 -38.26 -14.21
N THR A 470 -5.13 -37.09 -14.32
CA THR A 470 -5.24 -36.40 -15.60
C THR A 470 -4.84 -34.96 -15.33
N PRO A 471 -3.63 -34.53 -15.76
CA PRO A 471 -3.31 -33.12 -15.74
C PRO A 471 -4.29 -32.43 -16.69
N VAL A 472 -5.22 -31.66 -16.14
CA VAL A 472 -6.06 -30.77 -16.94
C VAL A 472 -5.11 -29.69 -17.46
N VAL A 473 -4.62 -29.86 -18.69
CA VAL A 473 -3.88 -28.83 -19.41
C VAL A 473 -4.89 -27.74 -19.77
N VAL A 474 -5.11 -26.82 -18.83
CA VAL A 474 -5.81 -25.58 -19.13
C VAL A 474 -4.81 -24.69 -19.84
N ASP A 475 -5.07 -24.40 -21.11
CA ASP A 475 -4.29 -23.46 -21.90
C ASP A 475 -4.18 -22.15 -21.12
N GLN A 476 -2.97 -21.80 -20.67
CA GLN A 476 -2.71 -20.58 -19.90
C GLN A 476 -3.01 -19.30 -20.72
N ASN A 477 -3.20 -19.44 -22.05
CA ASN A 477 -3.70 -18.37 -22.91
C ASN A 477 -5.21 -18.11 -22.78
N SER A 478 -5.95 -18.93 -22.03
CA SER A 478 -7.34 -18.66 -21.62
C SER A 478 -7.44 -17.84 -20.33
N SER A 479 -6.38 -17.08 -20.03
CA SER A 479 -6.32 -16.16 -18.88
C SER A 479 -7.57 -15.29 -18.86
N CYS A 480 -8.26 -15.29 -17.71
CA CYS A 480 -9.49 -14.56 -17.41
C CYS A 480 -9.71 -13.35 -18.34
N GLY A 481 -10.76 -13.40 -19.19
CA GLY A 481 -11.06 -12.31 -20.12
C GLY A 481 -11.22 -10.94 -19.45
N VAL A 482 -11.36 -10.88 -18.13
CA VAL A 482 -11.28 -9.65 -17.33
C VAL A 482 -9.87 -9.04 -17.38
N SER A 483 -8.82 -9.81 -17.15
CA SER A 483 -7.43 -9.33 -17.18
C SER A 483 -6.98 -8.98 -18.60
N GLU A 484 -7.42 -9.74 -19.60
CA GLU A 484 -7.13 -9.44 -21.01
C GLU A 484 -7.94 -8.24 -21.51
N ARG A 485 -9.24 -8.11 -21.15
CA ARG A 485 -10.03 -6.90 -21.45
C ARG A 485 -9.47 -5.66 -20.76
N ILE A 486 -9.04 -5.78 -19.51
CA ILE A 486 -8.39 -4.67 -18.79
C ILE A 486 -7.07 -4.33 -19.47
N ARG A 487 -6.24 -5.31 -19.87
CA ARG A 487 -4.99 -5.05 -20.60
C ARG A 487 -5.20 -4.45 -21.98
N LEU A 488 -6.14 -4.99 -22.77
CA LEU A 488 -6.52 -4.47 -24.09
C LEU A 488 -7.07 -3.04 -23.96
N TRP A 489 -7.88 -2.79 -22.93
CA TRP A 489 -8.40 -1.47 -22.66
C TRP A 489 -7.33 -0.51 -22.12
N GLU A 490 -6.38 -0.99 -21.30
CA GLU A 490 -5.20 -0.22 -20.88
C GLU A 490 -4.32 0.12 -22.10
N SER A 491 -4.12 -0.80 -23.05
CA SER A 491 -3.33 -0.56 -24.27
C SER A 491 -4.02 0.31 -25.31
N ASP A 492 -5.35 0.29 -25.39
CA ASP A 492 -6.13 1.15 -26.29
C ASP A 492 -6.23 2.62 -25.78
N GLN A 493 -5.69 2.91 -24.60
CA GLN A 493 -5.76 4.23 -23.95
C GLN A 493 -4.38 4.87 -23.70
N GLU A 494 -3.28 4.15 -23.95
CA GLU A 494 -1.90 4.67 -24.09
C GLU A 494 -1.67 5.22 -25.50
#